data_AF-A0A524N1E6-F1
#
_entry.id   AF-A0A524N1E6-F1
#
_cell.length_a   1.000
_cell.length_b   1.000
_cell.length_c   1.000
_cell.angle_alpha   90.00
_cell.angle_beta   90.00
_cell.angle_gamma   90.00
#
_symmetry.space_group_name_H-M   'P 1'
#
loop_
_entity.id
_entity.type
_entity.pdbx_description
1 polymer ?
#
loop_
_entity_poly.entity_id
_entity_poly.type
_entity_poly.pdbx_seq_one_letter_code
_entity_poly.pdbx_strand_id
1 'polypeptide(L)'
;MGITEKHTQLARFWKKFLRLTRGRVPVLRALRVISEEETDPEFKKVVDSIRKSIDKGKTLSEALQDHQAEFSPSIRELVRTAEQSGAWDEILEEIADGLQEGTFC
;
A
#
# COMPACT_ATOMS: atom_id res chain seq x y z
N MET A 1 -17.22 -15.07 -6.37
CA MET A 1 -16.42 -14.58 -5.24
C MET A 1 -16.33 -13.08 -5.42
N GLY A 2 -16.91 -12.28 -4.52
CA GLY A 2 -17.12 -10.84 -4.73
C GLY A 2 -16.00 -9.99 -4.15
N ILE A 3 -15.75 -8.83 -4.76
CA ILE A 3 -14.87 -7.79 -4.22
C ILE A 3 -15.40 -7.37 -2.85
N THR A 4 -14.55 -7.44 -1.82
CA THR A 4 -14.92 -7.07 -0.44
C THR A 4 -14.69 -5.57 -0.21
N GLU A 5 -15.28 -5.01 0.87
CA GLU A 5 -14.99 -3.62 1.28
C GLU A 5 -13.48 -3.42 1.51
N LYS A 6 -12.82 -4.45 2.07
CA LYS A 6 -11.37 -4.46 2.30
C LYS A 6 -10.56 -4.37 1.00
N HIS A 7 -10.92 -5.13 -0.04
CA HIS A 7 -10.26 -5.01 -1.34
C HIS A 7 -10.44 -3.62 -1.94
N THR A 8 -11.63 -3.03 -1.78
CA THR A 8 -11.91 -1.68 -2.27
C THR A 8 -11.08 -0.63 -1.51
N GLN A 9 -10.98 -0.75 -0.18
CA GLN A 9 -10.13 0.11 0.66
C GLN A 9 -8.66 0.03 0.25
N LEU A 10 -8.11 -1.19 0.08
CA LEU A 10 -6.73 -1.40 -0.36
C LEU A 10 -6.49 -0.87 -1.77
N ALA A 11 -7.43 -1.05 -2.70
CA ALA A 11 -7.33 -0.49 -4.05
C ALA A 11 -7.26 1.04 -4.01
N ARG A 12 -8.10 1.69 -3.19
CA ARG A 12 -8.04 3.15 -2.97
C ARG A 12 -6.69 3.58 -2.39
N PHE A 13 -6.17 2.85 -1.40
CA PHE A 13 -4.86 3.11 -0.82
C PHE A 13 -3.76 3.09 -1.89
N TRP A 14 -3.67 2.01 -2.68
CA TRP A 14 -2.61 1.86 -3.69
C TRP A 14 -2.73 2.86 -4.83
N LYS A 15 -3.94 3.18 -5.31
CA LYS A 15 -4.14 4.23 -6.33
C LYS A 15 -3.74 5.62 -5.82
N LYS A 16 -4.03 5.94 -4.55
CA LYS A 16 -3.58 7.20 -3.94
C LYS A 16 -2.06 7.21 -3.78
N PHE A 17 -1.48 6.13 -3.28
CA PHE A 17 -0.03 6.01 -3.08
C PHE A 17 0.72 6.20 -4.40
N LEU A 18 0.32 5.46 -5.45
CA LEU A 18 0.87 5.56 -6.80
C LEU A 18 0.78 6.98 -7.36
N ARG A 19 -0.37 7.65 -7.25
CA ARG A 19 -0.53 9.03 -7.74
C ARG A 19 0.43 10.00 -7.04
N LEU A 20 0.60 9.86 -5.73
CA LEU A 20 1.47 10.73 -4.95
C LEU A 20 2.95 10.46 -5.28
N THR A 21 3.35 9.19 -5.36
CA THR A 21 4.74 8.82 -5.68
C THR A 21 5.12 9.16 -7.13
N ARG A 22 4.22 8.98 -8.10
CA ARG A 22 4.37 9.48 -9.49
C ARG A 22 4.57 11.00 -9.52
N GLY A 23 3.87 11.73 -8.66
CA GLY A 23 4.04 13.16 -8.44
C GLY A 23 5.33 13.54 -7.70
N ARG A 24 6.24 12.59 -7.45
CA ARG A 24 7.49 12.76 -6.68
C ARG A 24 7.27 13.24 -5.25
N VAL A 25 6.09 12.96 -4.67
CA VAL A 25 5.84 13.18 -3.25
C VAL A 25 6.65 12.14 -2.46
N PRO A 26 7.49 12.56 -1.49
CA PRO A 26 8.24 11.61 -0.66
C PRO A 26 7.30 10.59 0.03
N VAL A 27 7.70 9.33 0.09
CA VAL A 27 6.89 8.21 0.63
C VAL A 27 6.29 8.52 2.00
N LEU A 28 7.08 9.06 2.94
CA LEU A 28 6.61 9.44 4.28
C LEU A 28 5.50 10.49 4.23
N ARG A 29 5.59 11.45 3.31
CA ARG A 29 4.57 12.48 3.09
C ARG A 29 3.33 11.88 2.42
N ALA A 30 3.51 10.98 1.45
CA ALA A 30 2.40 10.31 0.80
C ALA A 30 1.56 9.50 1.81
N LEU A 31 2.22 8.69 2.66
CA LEU A 31 1.56 7.92 3.71
C LEU A 31 0.85 8.81 4.74
N ARG A 32 1.45 9.96 5.09
CA ARG A 32 0.80 10.94 5.97
C ARG A 32 -0.49 11.48 5.35
N VAL A 33 -0.46 11.92 4.09
CA VAL A 33 -1.66 12.42 3.39
C VAL A 33 -2.74 11.35 3.35
N ILE A 34 -2.38 10.10 3.02
CA ILE A 34 -3.34 8.99 2.97
C ILE A 34 -3.96 8.74 4.35
N SER A 35 -3.16 8.72 5.42
CA SER A 35 -3.65 8.55 6.80
C SER A 35 -4.56 9.70 7.28
N GLU A 36 -4.26 10.93 6.87
CA GLU A 36 -5.08 12.11 7.20
C GLU A 36 -6.46 12.05 6.53
N GLU A 37 -6.54 11.51 5.31
CA GLU A 37 -7.78 11.34 4.54
C GLU A 37 -8.54 10.02 4.81
N GLU A 38 -7.94 9.08 5.54
CA GLU A 38 -8.55 7.77 5.80
C GLU A 38 -9.70 7.89 6.80
N THR A 39 -10.85 7.33 6.43
CA THR A 39 -12.08 7.35 7.22
C THR A 39 -12.17 6.15 8.17
N ASP A 40 -11.51 5.04 7.84
CA ASP A 40 -11.45 3.87 8.69
C ASP A 40 -10.41 4.07 9.81
N PRO A 41 -10.81 4.11 11.09
CA PRO A 41 -9.90 4.37 12.20
C PRO A 41 -8.92 3.23 12.45
N GLU A 42 -9.23 2.01 12.04
CA GLU A 42 -8.36 0.83 12.18
C GLU A 42 -7.31 0.83 11.06
N PHE A 43 -7.73 1.00 9.81
CA PHE A 43 -6.81 1.10 8.68
C PHE A 43 -5.90 2.34 8.78
N LYS A 44 -6.42 3.45 9.32
CA LYS A 44 -5.59 4.63 9.63
C LYS A 44 -4.42 4.30 10.55
N LYS A 45 -4.65 3.50 11.61
CA LYS A 45 -3.58 3.05 12.52
C LYS A 45 -2.55 2.18 11.80
N VAL A 46 -3.01 1.34 10.87
CA VAL A 46 -2.13 0.51 10.02
C VAL A 46 -1.22 1.42 9.18
N VAL A 47 -1.78 2.39 8.45
CA VAL A 47 -1.02 3.34 7.62
C VAL A 47 -0.04 4.16 8.46
N ASP A 48 -0.46 4.65 9.62
CA ASP A 48 0.42 5.38 10.55
C ASP A 48 1.56 4.50 11.10
N SER A 49 1.28 3.23 11.37
CA SER A 49 2.28 2.27 11.80
C SER A 49 3.32 2.00 10.70
N ILE A 50 2.87 1.78 9.45
CA ILE A 50 3.73 1.63 8.28
C ILE A 50 4.64 2.86 8.11
N ARG A 51 4.05 4.07 8.18
CA ARG A 51 4.79 5.32 8.08
C ARG A 51 5.89 5.41 9.15
N LYS A 52 5.59 5.07 10.40
CA LYS A 52 6.55 5.06 11.51
C LYS A 52 7.65 4.01 11.33
N SER A 53 7.33 2.85 10.78
CA SER A 53 8.31 1.80 10.47
C SER A 53 9.31 2.27 9.42
N ILE A 54 8.84 2.93 8.36
CA ILE A 54 9.71 3.49 7.30
C ILE A 54 10.54 4.65 7.83
N ASP A 55 9.97 5.51 8.68
CA ASP A 55 10.69 6.60 9.34
C ASP A 55 11.85 6.10 10.21
N LYS A 56 11.75 4.87 10.73
CA LYS A 56 12.80 4.16 11.47
C LYS A 56 13.79 3.39 10.59
N GLY A 57 13.66 3.48 9.27
CA GLY A 57 14.59 2.87 8.31
C GLY A 57 14.19 1.50 7.78
N LYS A 58 12.99 0.98 8.09
CA LYS A 58 12.47 -0.20 7.38
C LYS A 58 12.15 0.14 5.93
N THR A 59 12.25 -0.84 5.05
CA THR A 59 11.66 -0.73 3.71
C THR A 59 10.12 -0.75 3.78
N LEU A 60 9.43 -0.37 2.71
CA LEU A 60 7.97 -0.49 2.62
C LEU A 60 7.57 -1.97 2.71
N SER A 61 8.24 -2.88 1.98
CA SER A 61 7.90 -4.31 2.05
C SER A 61 8.08 -4.89 3.45
N GLU A 62 9.12 -4.50 4.19
CA GLU A 62 9.31 -4.86 5.60
C GLU A 62 8.23 -4.27 6.51
N ALA A 63 7.84 -3.01 6.29
CA ALA A 63 6.78 -2.38 7.06
C ALA A 63 5.40 -3.05 6.82
N LEU A 64 5.12 -3.52 5.60
CA LEU A 64 3.90 -4.27 5.29
C LEU A 64 3.87 -5.67 5.94
N GLN A 65 5.04 -6.28 6.20
CA GLN A 65 5.10 -7.58 6.89
C GLN A 65 4.61 -7.51 8.34
N ASP A 66 4.64 -6.33 8.96
CA ASP A 66 4.08 -6.14 10.30
C ASP A 66 2.53 -6.20 10.29
N HIS A 67 1.88 -6.14 9.10
CA HIS A 67 0.43 -6.04 8.90
C HIS A 67 -0.11 -7.12 7.95
N GLN A 68 0.28 -8.39 8.16
CA GLN A 68 -0.05 -9.51 7.25
C GLN A 68 -1.56 -9.79 7.12
N ALA A 69 -2.35 -9.38 8.10
CA ALA A 69 -3.80 -9.48 8.03
C ALA A 69 -4.38 -8.53 6.97
N GLU A 70 -3.74 -7.39 6.73
CA GLU A 70 -4.16 -6.38 5.74
C GLU A 70 -3.54 -6.59 4.37
N PHE A 71 -2.26 -6.99 4.32
CA PHE A 71 -1.52 -7.14 3.06
C PHE A 71 -1.20 -8.61 2.79
N SER A 72 -1.84 -9.16 1.76
CA SER A 72 -1.64 -10.55 1.35
C SER A 72 -0.18 -10.85 1.00
N PRO A 73 0.26 -12.13 1.04
CA PRO A 73 1.61 -12.51 0.65
C PRO A 73 1.99 -12.01 -0.74
N SER A 74 1.07 -12.10 -1.71
CA SER A 74 1.30 -11.64 -3.09
C SER A 74 1.58 -10.14 -3.17
N ILE A 75 0.80 -9.32 -2.46
CA ILE A 75 1.02 -7.85 -2.43
C ILE A 75 2.39 -7.54 -1.83
N ARG A 76 2.77 -8.21 -0.74
CA ARG A 76 4.07 -7.98 -0.09
C ARG A 76 5.25 -8.36 -0.99
N GLU A 77 5.11 -9.43 -1.77
CA GLU A 77 6.15 -9.85 -2.72
C GLU A 77 6.27 -8.87 -3.88
N LEU A 78 5.14 -8.45 -4.47
CA LEU A 78 5.12 -7.44 -5.53
C LEU A 78 5.79 -6.14 -5.05
N VAL A 79 5.45 -5.65 -3.86
CA VAL A 79 6.09 -4.46 -3.28
C VAL A 79 7.59 -4.65 -3.11
N ARG A 80 8.05 -5.83 -2.66
CA ARG A 80 9.49 -6.13 -2.59
C ARG A 80 10.14 -6.11 -3.97
N THR A 81 9.49 -6.68 -4.99
CA THR A 81 9.98 -6.63 -6.38
C THR A 81 10.07 -5.20 -6.88
N ALA A 82 9.10 -4.34 -6.56
CA ALA A 82 9.12 -2.92 -6.90
C ALA A 82 10.28 -2.18 -6.23
N GLU A 83 10.56 -2.47 -4.95
CA GLU A 83 11.70 -1.90 -4.23
C GLU A 83 13.04 -2.26 -4.86
N GLN A 84 13.21 -3.52 -5.27
CA GLN A 84 14.47 -4.04 -5.79
C GLN A 84 14.72 -3.62 -7.24
N SER A 85 13.67 -3.61 -8.07
CA SER A 85 13.76 -3.29 -9.50
C SER A 85 13.61 -1.80 -9.80
N GLY A 86 13.04 -1.03 -8.87
CA GLY A 86 12.63 0.35 -9.10
C GLY A 86 11.35 0.49 -9.94
N ALA A 87 10.71 -0.62 -10.33
CA ALA A 87 9.49 -0.64 -11.15
C ALA A 87 8.22 -0.32 -10.34
N TRP A 88 8.26 0.76 -9.57
CA TRP A 88 7.15 1.21 -8.72
C TRP A 88 5.88 1.47 -9.52
N ASP A 89 5.99 2.13 -10.66
CA ASP A 89 4.80 2.57 -11.39
C ASP A 89 3.98 1.41 -11.96
N GLU A 90 4.66 0.42 -12.52
CA GLU A 90 4.04 -0.78 -13.12
C GLU A 90 3.45 -1.69 -12.05
N ILE A 91 4.25 -2.02 -11.02
CA ILE A 91 3.85 -2.99 -10.01
C ILE A 91 2.75 -2.45 -9.09
N LEU A 92 2.79 -1.16 -8.72
CA LEU A 92 1.73 -0.56 -7.91
C LEU A 92 0.41 -0.44 -8.69
N GLU A 93 0.48 -0.28 -10.02
CA GLU A 93 -0.70 -0.29 -10.89
C GLU A 93 -1.29 -1.71 -10.97
N GLU A 94 -0.44 -2.73 -11.13
CA GLU A 94 -0.85 -4.15 -11.07
C GLU A 94 -1.54 -4.49 -9.74
N ILE A 95 -0.97 -4.07 -8.60
CA ILE A 95 -1.59 -4.28 -7.29
C ILE A 95 -2.96 -3.61 -7.21
N ALA A 96 -3.04 -2.35 -7.65
CA ALA A 96 -4.25 -1.55 -7.56
C ALA A 96 -5.38 -2.12 -8.42
N ASP A 97 -5.08 -2.61 -9.61
CA ASP A 97 -6.07 -3.16 -10.55
C ASP A 97 -6.44 -4.59 -10.17
N GLY A 98 -5.47 -5.44 -9.80
CA GLY A 98 -5.76 -6.80 -9.36
C GLY A 98 -6.62 -6.85 -8.07
N LEU A 99 -6.57 -5.83 -7.22
CA LEU A 99 -7.48 -5.70 -6.08
C LEU A 99 -8.93 -5.40 -6.51
N GLN A 100 -9.12 -4.68 -7.60
CA GLN A 100 -10.45 -4.41 -8.18
C GLN A 100 -10.99 -5.63 -8.94
N GLU A 101 -10.12 -6.46 -9.50
CA GLU A 101 -10.52 -7.67 -10.22
C GLU A 101 -10.75 -8.87 -9.28
N GLY A 102 -10.33 -8.77 -8.01
CA GLY A 102 -10.39 -9.87 -7.05
C GLY A 102 -9.29 -10.91 -7.25
N THR A 103 -8.19 -10.54 -7.91
CA THR A 103 -7.06 -11.42 -8.23
C THR A 103 -6.23 -11.78 -6.99
N PHE A 104 -6.28 -10.97 -5.94
CA PHE A 104 -5.52 -11.16 -4.70
C PHE A 104 -6.33 -11.79 -3.54
N CYS A 105 -7.44 -12.48 -3.85
CA CYS A 105 -8.29 -13.19 -2.87
C CYS A 105 -7.57 -14.33 -2.16
#